data_AF-L0JTD4-F1
#
_entry.id   AF-L0JTD4-F1
#
_cell.length_a   1.000
_cell.length_b   1.000
_cell.length_c   1.000
_cell.angle_alpha   90.00
_cell.angle_beta   90.00
_cell.angle_gamma   90.00
#
_symmetry.space_group_name_H-M   'P 1'
#
loop_
_entity.id
_entity.type
_entity.pdbx_description
1 polymer ?
#
loop_
_entity_poly.entity_id
_entity_poly.type
_entity_poly.pdbx_seq_one_letter_code
_entity_poly.pdbx_strand_id
1 'polypeptide(L)'
;MTDTEGVLEAVRAENETELSRLGSSKSLYAETGGEIDTEPVLRATADAEYAAWRTFESWANDEDHDAAREAFETTAAEERDHYETVAEKLDGYEPETVPNLHEHLRGLEDTVERTGAFVGRILASKRSKEQVVGYFVGDADPQTAGLFREFGDDLDDQLERATDLLEAVCTDEADRERAVEAAGESIEAAYDEYVASLEELGANPKPVC
;
A
#
# COMPACT_ATOMS: atom_id res chain seq x y z
N MET A 1 25.41 -4.01 -5.55
CA MET A 1 24.60 -3.54 -4.42
C MET A 1 24.76 -2.05 -4.39
N THR A 2 23.88 -1.39 -5.13
CA THR A 2 23.68 0.05 -5.03
C THR A 2 23.10 0.33 -3.65
N ASP A 3 23.40 1.47 -3.05
CA ASP A 3 22.99 1.77 -1.66
C ASP A 3 21.46 1.68 -1.44
N THR A 4 20.67 1.79 -2.52
CA THR A 4 19.21 1.67 -2.49
C THR A 4 18.69 0.25 -2.40
N GLU A 5 19.40 -0.73 -2.98
CA GLU A 5 19.10 -2.15 -2.71
C GLU A 5 19.23 -2.43 -1.20
N GLY A 6 20.21 -1.78 -0.54
CA GLY A 6 20.40 -1.83 0.90
C GLY A 6 19.22 -1.25 1.69
N VAL A 7 18.65 -0.13 1.26
CA VAL A 7 17.44 0.46 1.87
C VAL A 7 16.26 -0.52 1.77
N LEU A 8 16.00 -1.07 0.59
CA LEU A 8 14.87 -2.00 0.39
C LEU A 8 15.05 -3.30 1.20
N GLU A 9 16.27 -3.83 1.27
CA GLU A 9 16.60 -4.98 2.11
C GLU A 9 16.39 -4.68 3.60
N ALA A 10 16.82 -3.51 4.07
CA ALA A 10 16.64 -3.08 5.46
C ALA A 10 15.15 -2.99 5.82
N VAL A 11 14.34 -2.28 5.02
CA VAL A 11 12.89 -2.14 5.26
C VAL A 11 12.21 -3.51 5.35
N ARG A 12 12.53 -4.43 4.44
CA ARG A 12 11.96 -5.79 4.45
C ARG A 12 12.40 -6.62 5.64
N ALA A 13 13.66 -6.51 6.04
CA ALA A 13 14.21 -7.27 7.16
C ALA A 13 13.66 -6.77 8.50
N GLU A 14 13.54 -5.46 8.67
CA GLU A 14 13.05 -4.83 9.90
C GLU A 14 11.55 -5.04 10.12
N ASN A 15 10.77 -5.15 9.03
CA ASN A 15 9.32 -5.28 9.06
C ASN A 15 8.81 -6.68 8.63
N GLU A 16 9.65 -7.72 8.73
CA GLU A 16 9.32 -9.06 8.24
C GLU A 16 8.04 -9.60 8.88
N THR A 17 7.84 -9.36 10.18
CA THR A 17 6.70 -9.90 10.93
C THR A 17 5.41 -9.22 10.52
N GLU A 18 5.42 -7.90 10.43
CA GLU A 18 4.32 -7.03 10.05
C GLU A 18 3.88 -7.37 8.63
N LEU A 19 4.82 -7.39 7.67
CA LEU A 19 4.55 -7.75 6.28
C LEU A 19 4.00 -9.19 6.15
N SER A 20 4.49 -10.13 6.95
CA SER A 20 3.96 -11.50 6.98
C SER A 20 2.50 -11.55 7.48
N ARG A 21 2.13 -10.69 8.43
CA ARG A 21 0.77 -10.61 8.98
C ARG A 21 -0.20 -9.96 8.00
N LEU A 22 0.22 -8.85 7.39
CA LEU A 22 -0.51 -8.17 6.31
C LEU A 22 -0.69 -9.10 5.10
N GLY A 23 0.23 -10.04 4.87
CA GLY A 23 0.11 -11.06 3.81
C GLY A 23 -0.68 -12.31 4.19
N SER A 24 -1.36 -12.32 5.34
CA SER A 24 -2.11 -13.49 5.79
C SER A 24 -3.58 -13.44 5.35
N SER A 25 -4.25 -14.60 5.33
CA SER A 25 -5.69 -14.66 5.04
C SER A 25 -6.57 -13.88 6.02
N LYS A 26 -6.03 -13.53 7.21
CA LYS A 26 -6.73 -12.66 8.16
C LYS A 26 -6.73 -11.19 7.74
N SER A 27 -5.83 -10.77 6.85
CA SER A 27 -5.81 -9.38 6.36
C SER A 27 -7.10 -9.06 5.64
N LEU A 28 -7.52 -9.93 4.72
CA LEU A 28 -8.78 -9.76 4.00
C LEU A 28 -10.00 -9.79 4.94
N TYR A 29 -9.97 -10.62 5.99
CA TYR A 29 -11.01 -10.62 7.02
C TYR A 29 -11.07 -9.28 7.77
N ALA A 30 -9.92 -8.69 8.11
CA ALA A 30 -9.83 -7.40 8.79
C ALA A 30 -10.34 -6.27 7.88
N GLU A 31 -9.84 -6.18 6.65
CA GLU A 31 -10.19 -5.15 5.66
C GLU A 31 -11.67 -5.14 5.29
N THR A 32 -12.33 -6.30 5.35
CA THR A 32 -13.75 -6.44 5.00
C THR A 32 -14.70 -6.35 6.20
N GLY A 33 -14.21 -5.98 7.39
CA GLY A 33 -15.03 -5.94 8.60
C GLY A 33 -15.61 -7.31 8.98
N GLY A 34 -14.91 -8.38 8.61
CA GLY A 34 -15.28 -9.77 8.85
C GLY A 34 -16.15 -10.43 7.78
N GLU A 35 -16.55 -9.70 6.75
CA GLU A 35 -17.41 -10.20 5.67
C GLU A 35 -16.59 -10.50 4.40
N ILE A 36 -16.02 -11.70 4.30
CA ILE A 36 -15.25 -12.10 3.11
C ILE A 36 -16.20 -12.53 1.98
N ASP A 37 -16.84 -11.53 1.36
CA ASP A 37 -17.67 -11.64 0.17
C ASP A 37 -17.21 -10.63 -0.89
N THR A 38 -17.64 -10.82 -2.14
CA THR A 38 -17.11 -10.06 -3.29
C THR A 38 -17.32 -8.56 -3.14
N GLU A 39 -18.52 -8.14 -2.71
CA GLU A 39 -18.85 -6.73 -2.57
C GLU A 39 -18.03 -6.05 -1.46
N PRO A 40 -17.94 -6.57 -0.22
CA PRO A 40 -17.02 -6.05 0.79
C PRO A 40 -15.55 -5.98 0.34
N VAL A 41 -15.04 -7.01 -0.35
CA VAL A 41 -13.67 -7.03 -0.88
C VAL A 41 -13.45 -5.91 -1.89
N LEU A 42 -14.40 -5.71 -2.81
CA LEU A 42 -14.34 -4.64 -3.80
C LEU A 42 -14.47 -3.25 -3.16
N ARG A 43 -15.30 -3.08 -2.11
CA ARG A 43 -15.42 -1.82 -1.37
C ARG A 43 -14.13 -1.45 -0.64
N ALA A 44 -13.57 -2.39 0.12
CA ALA A 44 -12.30 -2.18 0.82
C ALA A 44 -11.17 -1.83 -0.17
N THR A 45 -11.16 -2.50 -1.31
CA THR A 45 -10.25 -2.18 -2.42
C THR A 45 -10.49 -0.76 -2.94
N ALA A 46 -11.73 -0.38 -3.23
CA ALA A 46 -12.05 0.95 -3.75
C ALA A 46 -11.66 2.07 -2.77
N ASP A 47 -11.86 1.86 -1.47
CA ASP A 47 -11.39 2.76 -0.41
C ASP A 47 -9.86 2.92 -0.45
N ALA A 48 -9.13 1.80 -0.55
CA ALA A 48 -7.68 1.80 -0.60
C ALA A 48 -7.11 2.51 -1.85
N GLU A 49 -7.61 2.18 -3.04
CA GLU A 49 -7.15 2.81 -4.30
C GLU A 49 -7.49 4.31 -4.33
N TYR A 50 -8.69 4.68 -3.89
CA TYR A 50 -9.08 6.08 -3.81
C TYR A 50 -8.18 6.84 -2.81
N ALA A 51 -7.92 6.26 -1.64
CA ALA A 51 -7.05 6.86 -0.66
C ALA A 51 -5.62 7.04 -1.19
N ALA A 52 -5.10 6.07 -1.95
CA ALA A 52 -3.80 6.14 -2.61
C ALA A 52 -3.76 7.23 -3.67
N TRP A 53 -4.71 7.25 -4.61
CA TRP A 53 -4.82 8.29 -5.63
C TRP A 53 -4.80 9.68 -4.99
N ARG A 54 -5.65 9.94 -3.99
CA ARG A 54 -5.71 11.27 -3.35
C ARG A 54 -4.44 11.63 -2.59
N THR A 55 -3.74 10.63 -2.04
CA THR A 55 -2.48 10.86 -1.33
C THR A 55 -1.38 11.27 -2.30
N PHE A 56 -1.16 10.50 -3.36
CA PHE A 56 -0.13 10.82 -4.36
C PHE A 56 -0.46 12.07 -5.17
N GLU A 57 -1.74 12.34 -5.47
CA GLU A 57 -2.18 13.59 -6.06
C GLU A 57 -1.83 14.77 -5.16
N SER A 58 -2.06 14.65 -3.85
CA SER A 58 -1.71 15.71 -2.89
C SER A 58 -0.21 15.94 -2.81
N TRP A 59 0.59 14.87 -2.72
CA TRP A 59 2.05 15.00 -2.69
C TRP A 59 2.59 15.62 -3.97
N ALA A 60 2.13 15.19 -5.15
CA ALA A 60 2.50 15.79 -6.42
C ALA A 60 2.25 17.31 -6.48
N ASN A 61 1.09 17.76 -5.99
CA ASN A 61 0.74 19.19 -5.99
C ASN A 61 1.62 20.04 -5.04
N ASP A 62 2.25 19.40 -4.06
CA ASP A 62 3.01 20.03 -2.97
C ASP A 62 4.50 19.62 -2.99
N GLU A 63 4.99 19.06 -4.10
CA GLU A 63 6.36 18.57 -4.22
C GLU A 63 7.25 19.51 -5.05
N ASP A 64 8.29 20.02 -4.40
CA ASP A 64 9.27 20.92 -5.01
C ASP A 64 10.31 20.15 -5.83
N HIS A 65 10.63 18.90 -5.46
CA HIS A 65 11.61 18.09 -6.17
C HIS A 65 11.03 17.51 -7.45
N ASP A 66 11.50 17.98 -8.61
CA ASP A 66 10.92 17.67 -9.93
C ASP A 66 10.72 16.16 -10.20
N ALA A 67 11.72 15.33 -9.90
CA ALA A 67 11.63 13.88 -10.13
C ALA A 67 10.67 13.19 -9.14
N ALA A 68 10.55 13.71 -7.92
CA ALA A 68 9.62 13.17 -6.93
C ALA A 68 8.18 13.52 -7.33
N ARG A 69 7.97 14.77 -7.75
CA ARG A 69 6.69 15.23 -8.27
C ARG A 69 6.23 14.38 -9.46
N GLU A 70 7.08 14.17 -10.47
CA GLU A 70 6.76 13.33 -11.64
C GLU A 70 6.41 11.88 -11.24
N ALA A 71 7.17 11.33 -10.28
CA ALA A 71 6.89 9.99 -9.78
C ALA A 71 5.53 9.90 -9.09
N PHE A 72 5.21 10.87 -8.22
CA PHE A 72 3.91 10.92 -7.53
C PHE A 72 2.75 11.20 -8.49
N GLU A 73 2.92 12.05 -9.51
CA GLU A 73 1.91 12.28 -10.55
C GLU A 73 1.58 11.01 -11.32
N THR A 74 2.62 10.25 -11.70
CA THR A 74 2.47 8.99 -12.42
C THR A 74 1.74 7.96 -11.56
N THR A 75 2.19 7.78 -10.31
CA THR A 75 1.54 6.87 -9.36
C THR A 75 0.09 7.29 -9.10
N ALA A 76 -0.20 8.59 -8.94
CA ALA A 76 -1.56 9.08 -8.72
C ALA A 76 -2.49 8.73 -9.90
N ALA A 77 -2.00 8.76 -11.14
CA ALA A 77 -2.76 8.36 -12.32
C ALA A 77 -3.04 6.86 -12.34
N GLU A 78 -2.05 6.02 -12.02
CA GLU A 78 -2.21 4.56 -11.92
C GLU A 78 -3.26 4.18 -10.86
N GLU A 79 -3.15 4.73 -9.65
CA GLU A 79 -4.09 4.47 -8.56
C GLU A 79 -5.50 4.98 -8.86
N ARG A 80 -5.60 6.06 -9.64
CA ARG A 80 -6.90 6.55 -10.13
C ARG A 80 -7.52 5.55 -11.10
N ASP A 81 -6.75 5.03 -12.05
CA ASP A 81 -7.23 4.04 -13.01
C ASP A 81 -7.65 2.74 -12.30
N HIS A 82 -6.92 2.31 -11.27
CA HIS A 82 -7.32 1.20 -10.41
C HIS A 82 -8.64 1.46 -9.70
N TYR A 83 -8.78 2.63 -9.06
CA TYR A 83 -10.00 3.03 -8.38
C TYR A 83 -11.18 3.04 -9.34
N GLU A 84 -11.06 3.70 -10.50
CA GLU A 84 -12.14 3.77 -11.51
C GLU A 84 -12.54 2.36 -11.97
N THR A 85 -11.55 1.49 -12.22
CA THR A 85 -11.76 0.10 -12.62
C THR A 85 -12.53 -0.72 -11.56
N VAL A 86 -12.24 -0.54 -10.28
CA VAL A 86 -12.93 -1.23 -9.19
C VAL A 86 -14.31 -0.63 -8.96
N ALA A 87 -14.43 0.70 -9.03
CA ALA A 87 -15.69 1.42 -8.88
C ALA A 87 -16.72 1.02 -9.93
N GLU A 88 -16.30 0.73 -11.16
CA GLU A 88 -17.18 0.20 -12.22
C GLU A 88 -17.84 -1.14 -11.87
N LYS A 89 -17.26 -1.92 -10.95
CA LYS A 89 -17.82 -3.19 -10.46
C LYS A 89 -18.79 -3.00 -9.31
N LEU A 90 -18.87 -1.80 -8.72
CA LEU A 90 -19.72 -1.47 -7.59
C LEU A 90 -20.90 -0.60 -8.05
N ASP A 91 -22.10 -0.84 -7.50
CA ASP A 91 -23.29 -0.07 -7.85
C ASP A 91 -23.31 1.29 -7.12
N GLY A 92 -22.57 2.26 -7.66
CA GLY A 92 -22.56 3.65 -7.15
C GLY A 92 -21.94 3.81 -5.77
N TYR A 93 -21.00 2.94 -5.41
CA TYR A 93 -20.25 3.05 -4.15
C TYR A 93 -19.34 4.28 -4.16
N GLU A 94 -19.43 5.09 -3.11
CA GLU A 94 -18.53 6.21 -2.86
C GLU A 94 -17.55 5.81 -1.75
N PRO A 95 -16.23 6.01 -1.90
CA PRO A 95 -15.27 5.67 -0.86
C PRO A 95 -15.56 6.36 0.48
N GLU A 96 -15.57 5.57 1.55
CA GLU A 96 -15.99 6.05 2.89
C GLU A 96 -14.83 6.06 3.90
N THR A 97 -13.81 5.22 3.68
CA THR A 97 -12.71 5.00 4.63
C THR A 97 -11.39 5.49 4.05
N VAL A 98 -10.53 6.04 4.90
CA VAL A 98 -9.12 6.28 4.60
C VAL A 98 -8.31 5.32 5.47
N PRO A 99 -7.59 4.34 4.88
CA PRO A 99 -6.72 3.46 5.66
C PRO A 99 -5.68 4.25 6.47
N ASN A 100 -5.34 3.79 7.66
CA ASN A 100 -4.40 4.48 8.57
C ASN A 100 -3.04 4.74 7.91
N LEU A 101 -2.61 3.83 7.05
CA LEU A 101 -1.41 4.03 6.22
C LEU A 101 -1.50 5.34 5.43
N HIS A 102 -2.62 5.60 4.75
CA HIS A 102 -2.78 6.82 3.96
C HIS A 102 -3.00 8.05 4.83
N GLU A 103 -3.55 7.92 6.04
CA GLU A 103 -3.56 9.00 7.01
C GLU A 103 -2.13 9.39 7.44
N HIS A 104 -1.28 8.40 7.75
CA HIS A 104 0.12 8.60 8.10
C HIS A 104 0.89 9.27 6.94
N LEU A 105 0.79 8.73 5.72
CA LEU A 105 1.45 9.30 4.54
C LEU A 105 1.09 10.77 4.32
N ARG A 106 -0.19 11.15 4.49
CA ARG A 106 -0.63 12.54 4.31
C ARG A 106 -0.04 13.51 5.34
N GLY A 107 0.53 13.01 6.44
CA GLY A 107 1.25 13.80 7.43
C GLY A 107 2.70 14.11 7.07
N LEU A 108 3.25 13.48 6.03
CA LEU A 108 4.65 13.66 5.63
C LEU A 108 4.83 14.87 4.71
N GLU A 109 5.87 15.66 4.99
CA GLU A 109 6.20 16.88 4.25
C GLU A 109 7.57 16.80 3.56
N ASP A 110 8.52 16.02 4.09
CA ASP A 110 9.87 15.90 3.54
C ASP A 110 9.93 14.90 2.37
N THR A 111 10.62 15.25 1.29
CA THR A 111 10.72 14.43 0.07
C THR A 111 11.36 13.06 0.33
N VAL A 112 12.37 12.97 1.19
CA VAL A 112 13.06 11.70 1.52
C VAL A 112 12.11 10.81 2.31
N GLU A 113 11.42 11.37 3.30
CA GLU A 113 10.42 10.65 4.11
C GLU A 113 9.26 10.16 3.24
N ARG A 114 8.68 11.02 2.38
CA ARG A 114 7.64 10.65 1.41
C ARG A 114 8.09 9.51 0.50
N THR A 115 9.33 9.56 0.02
CA THR A 115 9.89 8.52 -0.86
C THR A 115 10.08 7.19 -0.11
N GLY A 116 10.59 7.22 1.12
CA GLY A 116 10.66 6.04 1.99
C GLY A 116 9.28 5.45 2.28
N ALA A 117 8.35 6.29 2.72
CA ALA A 117 6.96 5.92 2.97
C ALA A 117 6.25 5.35 1.74
N PHE A 118 6.57 5.84 0.54
CA PHE A 118 6.09 5.25 -0.71
C PHE A 118 6.53 3.79 -0.86
N VAL A 119 7.80 3.47 -0.58
CA VAL A 119 8.28 2.08 -0.56
C VAL A 119 7.52 1.25 0.48
N GLY A 120 7.35 1.76 1.70
CA GLY A 120 6.58 1.09 2.75
C GLY A 120 5.15 0.77 2.31
N ARG A 121 4.46 1.76 1.71
CA ARG A 121 3.13 1.59 1.11
C ARG A 121 3.09 0.49 0.09
N ILE A 122 4.01 0.48 -0.87
CA ILE A 122 4.01 -0.53 -1.93
C ILE A 122 4.17 -1.93 -1.34
N LEU A 123 5.07 -2.11 -0.36
CA LEU A 123 5.29 -3.41 0.28
C LEU A 123 4.05 -3.90 1.05
N ALA A 124 3.36 -3.02 1.77
CA ALA A 124 2.11 -3.35 2.46
C ALA A 124 0.98 -3.66 1.45
N SER A 125 0.79 -2.82 0.43
CA SER A 125 -0.25 -3.00 -0.58
C SER A 125 -0.08 -4.29 -1.39
N LYS A 126 1.16 -4.69 -1.72
CA LYS A 126 1.41 -5.99 -2.39
C LYS A 126 0.86 -7.16 -1.59
N ARG A 127 1.02 -7.14 -0.26
CA ARG A 127 0.51 -8.19 0.63
C ARG A 127 -1.01 -8.27 0.63
N SER A 128 -1.69 -7.12 0.66
CA SER A 128 -3.15 -7.05 0.55
C SER A 128 -3.63 -7.55 -0.82
N LYS A 129 -3.02 -7.09 -1.93
CA LYS A 129 -3.38 -7.50 -3.29
C LYS A 129 -3.21 -9.00 -3.53
N GLU A 130 -2.18 -9.63 -2.98
CA GLU A 130 -2.00 -11.08 -3.00
C GLU A 130 -3.21 -11.82 -2.39
N GLN A 131 -3.79 -11.30 -1.30
CA GLN A 131 -4.99 -11.88 -0.68
C GLN A 131 -6.24 -11.67 -1.52
N VAL A 132 -6.42 -10.49 -2.11
CA VAL A 132 -7.55 -10.21 -3.02
C VAL A 132 -7.51 -11.14 -4.24
N VAL A 133 -6.34 -11.32 -4.86
CA VAL A 133 -6.16 -12.30 -5.95
C VAL A 133 -6.51 -13.72 -5.47
N GLY A 134 -6.02 -14.11 -4.29
CA GLY A 134 -6.31 -15.40 -3.68
C GLY A 134 -7.81 -15.65 -3.48
N TYR A 135 -8.55 -14.63 -3.03
CA TYR A 135 -9.99 -14.66 -2.87
C TYR A 135 -10.71 -14.95 -4.20
N PHE A 136 -10.47 -14.15 -5.24
CA PHE A 136 -11.16 -14.34 -6.53
C PHE A 136 -10.77 -15.64 -7.24
N VAL A 137 -9.55 -16.14 -7.04
CA VAL A 137 -9.17 -17.50 -7.47
C VAL A 137 -10.00 -18.55 -6.74
N GLY A 138 -10.18 -18.41 -5.43
CA GLY A 138 -11.01 -19.31 -4.61
C GLY A 138 -12.50 -19.25 -4.96
N ASP A 139 -13.00 -18.08 -5.33
CA ASP A 139 -14.39 -17.83 -5.74
C ASP A 139 -14.69 -18.27 -7.18
N ALA A 140 -13.68 -18.77 -7.91
CA ALA A 140 -13.77 -19.15 -9.32
C ALA A 140 -14.12 -17.99 -10.26
N ASP A 141 -13.66 -16.77 -9.94
CA ASP A 141 -13.65 -15.60 -10.82
C ASP A 141 -12.22 -15.30 -11.33
N PRO A 142 -11.74 -16.04 -12.35
CA PRO A 142 -10.41 -15.83 -12.90
C PRO A 142 -10.26 -14.48 -13.64
N GLN A 143 -11.36 -13.83 -14.04
CA GLN A 143 -11.32 -12.54 -14.73
C GLN A 143 -10.99 -11.43 -13.75
N THR A 144 -11.72 -11.35 -12.63
CA THR A 144 -11.42 -10.37 -11.58
C THR A 144 -10.08 -10.67 -10.90
N ALA A 145 -9.72 -11.96 -10.72
CA ALA A 145 -8.38 -12.32 -10.26
C ALA A 145 -7.27 -11.88 -11.23
N GLY A 146 -7.53 -11.84 -12.55
CA GLY A 146 -6.59 -11.35 -13.55
C GLY A 146 -6.34 -9.85 -13.41
N LEU A 147 -7.41 -9.08 -13.27
CA LEU A 147 -7.36 -7.64 -13.02
C LEU A 147 -6.55 -7.28 -11.77
N PHE A 148 -6.74 -7.99 -10.67
CA PHE A 148 -5.95 -7.74 -9.46
C PHE A 148 -4.48 -8.20 -9.55
N ARG A 149 -4.14 -9.08 -10.50
CA ARG A 149 -2.73 -9.36 -10.82
C ARG A 149 -2.09 -8.22 -11.59
N GLU A 150 -2.82 -7.62 -12.53
CA GLU A 150 -2.36 -6.42 -13.25
C GLU A 150 -2.04 -5.29 -12.26
N PHE A 151 -2.91 -5.05 -11.28
CA PHE A 151 -2.62 -4.07 -10.22
C PHE A 151 -1.38 -4.44 -9.39
N GLY A 152 -1.11 -5.73 -9.21
CA GLY A 152 0.10 -6.22 -8.55
C GLY A 152 1.36 -5.98 -9.38
N ASP A 153 1.26 -6.13 -10.70
CA ASP A 153 2.34 -5.82 -11.65
C ASP A 153 2.62 -4.29 -11.67
N ASP A 154 1.57 -3.45 -11.62
CA ASP A 154 1.73 -1.99 -11.51
C ASP A 154 2.43 -1.60 -10.19
N LEU A 155 2.21 -2.33 -9.09
CA LEU A 155 2.96 -2.15 -7.84
C LEU A 155 4.44 -2.59 -7.97
N ASP A 156 4.79 -3.49 -8.88
CA ASP A 156 6.19 -3.81 -9.20
C ASP A 156 6.85 -2.63 -9.93
N ASP A 157 6.18 -2.06 -10.93
CA ASP A 157 6.64 -0.88 -11.66
C ASP A 157 6.77 0.36 -10.74
N GLN A 158 5.82 0.55 -9.82
CA GLN A 158 5.92 1.59 -8.78
C GLN A 158 7.11 1.38 -7.85
N LEU A 159 7.47 0.14 -7.52
CA LEU A 159 8.63 -0.15 -6.65
C LEU A 159 9.95 0.16 -7.35
N GLU A 160 10.06 -0.15 -8.65
CA GLU A 160 11.21 0.26 -9.46
C GLU A 160 11.34 1.79 -9.45
N ARG A 161 10.24 2.51 -9.73
CA ARG A 161 10.19 3.97 -9.69
C ARG A 161 10.58 4.55 -8.32
N ALA A 162 10.06 3.99 -7.23
CA ALA A 162 10.38 4.44 -5.88
C ALA A 162 11.85 4.21 -5.53
N THR A 163 12.43 3.11 -6.01
CA THR A 163 13.86 2.79 -5.84
C THR A 163 14.73 3.77 -6.62
N ASP A 164 14.40 4.04 -7.88
CA ASP A 164 15.10 5.06 -8.68
C ASP A 164 15.00 6.45 -8.02
N LEU A 165 13.85 6.77 -7.42
CA LEU A 165 13.67 8.02 -6.70
C LEU A 165 14.52 8.10 -5.43
N LEU A 166 14.63 7.02 -4.65
CA LEU A 166 15.53 6.95 -3.49
C LEU A 166 16.99 7.21 -3.89
N GLU A 167 17.44 6.74 -5.06
CA GLU A 167 18.78 7.07 -5.58
C GLU A 167 18.95 8.56 -5.88
N ALA A 168 17.89 9.23 -6.33
CA ALA A 168 17.91 10.64 -6.67
C ALA A 168 17.84 11.56 -5.45
N VAL A 169 17.06 11.20 -4.42
CA VAL A 169 16.77 12.08 -3.28
C VAL A 169 17.69 11.82 -2.07
N CYS A 170 18.17 10.58 -1.87
CA CYS A 170 19.05 10.27 -0.76
C CYS A 170 20.51 10.55 -1.12
N THR A 171 21.09 11.57 -0.52
CA THR A 171 22.46 12.04 -0.80
C THR A 171 23.50 11.47 0.16
N ASP A 172 23.08 11.05 1.34
CA ASP A 172 23.94 10.47 2.37
C ASP A 172 23.25 9.37 3.18
N GLU A 173 23.96 8.82 4.16
CA GLU A 173 23.45 7.76 5.03
C GLU A 173 22.26 8.22 5.89
N ALA A 174 22.23 9.48 6.34
CA ALA A 174 21.15 9.98 7.17
C ALA A 174 19.85 10.10 6.37
N ASP A 175 19.94 10.44 5.07
CA ASP A 175 18.78 10.36 4.18
C ASP A 175 18.26 8.93 4.04
N ARG A 176 19.16 7.95 3.90
CA ARG A 176 18.78 6.53 3.80
C ARG A 176 18.13 6.02 5.08
N GLU A 177 18.69 6.34 6.24
CA GLU A 177 18.11 5.97 7.55
C GLU A 177 16.70 6.56 7.71
N ARG A 178 16.49 7.83 7.35
CA ARG A 178 15.15 8.45 7.38
C ARG A 178 14.16 7.80 6.41
N ALA A 179 14.62 7.42 5.22
CA ALA A 179 13.77 6.72 4.27
C ALA A 179 13.37 5.32 4.78
N VAL A 180 14.29 4.60 5.43
CA VAL A 180 14.00 3.30 6.07
C VAL A 180 12.98 3.48 7.20
N GLU A 181 13.18 4.49 8.06
CA GLU A 181 12.27 4.82 9.17
C GLU A 181 10.86 5.12 8.65
N ALA A 182 10.72 6.05 7.69
CA ALA A 182 9.43 6.41 7.12
C ALA A 182 8.73 5.24 6.41
N ALA A 183 9.49 4.35 5.76
CA ALA A 183 8.96 3.13 5.18
C ALA A 183 8.41 2.17 6.26
N GLY A 184 9.16 2.01 7.36
CA GLY A 184 8.76 1.22 8.51
C GLY A 184 7.49 1.75 9.18
N GLU A 185 7.44 3.06 9.45
CA GLU A 185 6.27 3.72 10.05
C GLU A 185 5.01 3.56 9.18
N SER A 186 5.17 3.59 7.85
CA SER A 186 4.07 3.33 6.92
C SER A 186 3.54 1.91 7.00
N ILE A 187 4.44 0.91 7.14
CA ILE A 187 4.06 -0.50 7.32
C ILE A 187 3.43 -0.70 8.69
N GLU A 188 3.97 -0.09 9.73
CA GLU A 188 3.43 -0.13 11.09
C GLU A 188 2.02 0.46 11.14
N ALA A 189 1.76 1.57 10.46
CA ALA A 189 0.42 2.17 10.37
C ALA A 189 -0.62 1.21 9.77
N ALA A 190 -0.27 0.49 8.70
CA ALA A 190 -1.14 -0.57 8.14
C ALA A 190 -1.30 -1.75 9.09
N TYR A 191 -0.21 -2.16 9.76
CA TYR A 191 -0.24 -3.28 10.68
C TYR A 191 -1.08 -2.99 11.93
N ASP A 192 -1.00 -1.78 12.48
CA ASP A 192 -1.81 -1.34 13.61
C ASP A 192 -3.30 -1.31 13.26
N GLU A 193 -3.67 -0.87 12.06
CA GLU A 193 -5.05 -0.93 11.56
C GLU A 193 -5.54 -2.39 11.45
N TYR A 194 -4.70 -3.28 10.91
CA TYR A 194 -4.98 -4.71 10.86
C TYR A 194 -5.21 -5.31 12.25
N VAL A 195 -4.35 -4.95 13.22
CA VAL A 195 -4.48 -5.43 14.61
C VAL A 195 -5.77 -4.92 15.24
N ALA A 196 -6.02 -3.60 15.16
CA ALA A 196 -7.22 -2.98 15.72
C ALA A 196 -8.49 -3.59 15.15
N SER A 197 -8.57 -3.74 13.82
CA SER A 197 -9.70 -4.34 13.13
C SER A 197 -9.95 -5.78 13.60
N LEU A 198 -8.91 -6.59 13.76
CA LEU A 198 -9.08 -7.95 14.28
C LEU A 198 -9.54 -7.98 15.73
N GLU A 199 -9.03 -7.10 16.58
CA GLU A 199 -9.45 -7.00 17.98
C GLU A 199 -10.92 -6.59 18.10
N GLU A 200 -11.38 -5.64 17.27
CA GLU A 200 -12.79 -5.22 17.19
C GLU A 200 -13.70 -6.37 16.74
N LEU A 201 -13.22 -7.20 15.80
CA LEU A 201 -13.91 -8.40 15.32
C LEU A 201 -13.80 -9.59 16.29
N GLY A 202 -13.13 -9.43 17.43
CA GLY A 202 -12.93 -10.49 18.44
C GLY A 202 -12.00 -11.61 17.98
N ALA A 203 -11.20 -11.37 16.93
CA ALA A 203 -10.22 -12.30 16.40
C ALA A 203 -8.83 -12.05 17.03
N ASN A 204 -8.07 -13.12 17.26
CA ASN A 204 -6.71 -12.95 17.78
C ASN A 204 -5.77 -12.43 16.66
N PRO A 205 -5.14 -11.26 16.81
CA PRO A 205 -4.21 -10.71 15.81
C PRO A 205 -2.92 -11.52 15.69
N LYS A 206 -2.55 -12.23 16.75
CA LYS A 206 -1.43 -13.17 16.76
C LYS A 206 -1.95 -14.57 16.38
N PRO A 207 -1.24 -15.34 15.54
CA PRO A 207 -1.57 -16.73 15.33
C PRO A 207 -1.38 -17.47 16.65
N VAL A 208 -2.23 -18.47 16.86
CA VAL A 208 -1.93 -19.50 17.84
C VAL A 208 -0.76 -20.28 17.23
N CYS A 209 0.42 -20.15 17.84
CA CYS A 209 1.57 -20.99 17.50
C CYS A 209 1.25 -22.48 17.72
#